data_AF-A0A1C6VA37-F1
#
_entry.id   AF-A0A1C6VA37-F1
#
_cell.length_a   1.000
_cell.length_b   1.000
_cell.length_c   1.000
_cell.angle_alpha   90.00
_cell.angle_beta   90.00
_cell.angle_gamma   90.00
#
_symmetry.space_group_name_H-M   'P 1'
#
loop_
_entity.id
_entity.type
_entity.pdbx_description
1 polymer ?
#
loop_
_entity_poly.entity_id
_entity_poly.type
_entity_poly.pdbx_seq_one_letter_code
_entity_poly.pdbx_strand_id
1 'polypeptide(L)'
;MGEEALEPESNRADSTDKAPVPNISRSLWSTLRRFLLSISGVEGIVHSTGPHLPAQSKVKHLVEATTRSRGSLISPEQRRALESIMSGHIEAIIDLRDEKKKYDDPEVASAFFEERFKELWAATYEKYQEVGVSAPTSLDLLQATTPRELERPTSSVLYSSLLISTVGMCEVFLGQAMREYLTFRPQALHGTEIRFQFAEMQQFSSIESLKAYHIDRQVDSIIRQGGIDEWMKWFEVKVKLSFAEVSADPMAVREIFQRRHVHVHNDGEVSAIYLAKMADTKRQLPELDTYLRVDESYLLQAVDRLRTFGIALAVVLARKLTPKGSKDPGLKWLESHANDLVYGLLCANKYESAVEIVNLLIEDTSEQSVKTMMLVNRWIAQSRLGKEKAVRKEVRDWDTSALDAKFHLAQLTLLGETEQAHALAMAEIGRGALTEQNYREWPLFAPLREIYPPTVEQIASVELVPVQREESTADLLKDPPAADEGTTECHLDD
;
A
#
# COMPACT_ATOMS: atom_id res chain seq x y z
N MET A 1 62.00 56.75 -0.49
CA MET A 1 61.19 56.95 -1.72
C MET A 1 61.41 55.73 -2.59
N GLY A 2 60.35 55.00 -2.89
CA GLY A 2 60.40 53.75 -3.65
C GLY A 2 59.24 52.86 -3.22
N GLU A 3 58.10 53.07 -3.87
CA GLU A 3 56.95 52.16 -3.89
C GLU A 3 57.38 50.76 -4.34
N GLU A 4 56.84 49.72 -3.71
CA GLU A 4 56.68 48.43 -4.38
C GLU A 4 55.33 47.83 -4.01
N ALA A 5 54.61 47.42 -5.07
CA ALA A 5 53.19 47.20 -5.12
C ALA A 5 52.77 45.86 -4.51
N LEU A 6 51.58 45.86 -3.92
CA LEU A 6 50.82 44.68 -3.50
C LEU A 6 50.30 43.92 -4.74
N GLU A 7 50.65 42.64 -4.86
CA GLU A 7 49.87 41.66 -5.63
C GLU A 7 48.93 40.87 -4.69
N PRO A 8 47.72 40.48 -5.13
CA PRO A 8 46.74 39.83 -4.27
C PRO A 8 46.88 38.29 -4.30
N GLU A 9 47.06 37.67 -3.13
CA GLU A 9 47.04 36.21 -2.99
C GLU A 9 45.64 35.64 -3.32
N SER A 10 45.62 34.78 -4.33
CA SER A 10 44.46 34.01 -4.77
C SER A 10 44.09 32.93 -3.75
N ASN A 11 42.88 33.05 -3.21
CA ASN A 11 41.88 31.98 -3.05
C ASN A 11 42.41 30.53 -2.92
N ARG A 12 42.85 30.14 -1.71
CA ARG A 12 42.98 28.73 -1.33
C ARG A 12 41.60 28.19 -1.01
N ALA A 13 41.04 27.43 -1.96
CA ALA A 13 39.81 26.70 -1.80
C ALA A 13 39.95 25.66 -0.67
N ASP A 14 39.02 25.75 0.26
CA ASP A 14 38.78 24.87 1.39
C ASP A 14 38.33 23.48 0.89
N SER A 15 39.27 22.55 0.72
CA SER A 15 38.96 21.13 0.51
C SER A 15 38.75 20.45 1.86
N THR A 16 37.63 20.76 2.52
CA THR A 16 37.12 19.89 3.58
C THR A 16 36.36 18.74 2.92
N ASP A 17 36.98 17.58 3.01
CA ASP A 17 36.42 16.25 2.75
C ASP A 17 35.18 16.07 3.63
N LYS A 18 34.01 16.51 3.13
CA LYS A 18 32.73 16.35 3.81
C LYS A 18 32.31 14.91 3.64
N ALA A 19 32.32 14.16 4.73
CA ALA A 19 31.65 12.86 4.84
C ALA A 19 30.29 12.91 4.12
N PRO A 20 29.92 11.88 3.33
CA PRO A 20 28.69 11.88 2.56
C PRO A 20 27.52 12.13 3.52
N VAL A 21 26.83 13.25 3.32
CA VAL A 21 25.63 13.59 4.09
C VAL A 21 24.67 12.40 3.97
N PRO A 22 24.21 11.79 5.09
CA PRO A 22 23.26 10.70 5.04
C PRO A 22 22.07 11.12 4.19
N ASN A 23 21.76 10.35 3.15
CA ASN A 23 20.62 10.64 2.29
C ASN A 23 19.35 10.32 3.07
N ILE A 24 18.81 11.33 3.76
CA ILE A 24 17.67 11.19 4.66
C ILE A 24 16.45 10.60 3.97
N SER A 25 16.24 10.91 2.70
CA SER A 25 15.16 10.37 1.89
C SER A 25 15.30 8.85 1.71
N ARG A 26 16.53 8.31 1.62
CA ARG A 26 16.76 6.85 1.61
C ARG A 26 16.46 6.22 2.96
N SER A 27 16.83 6.85 4.08
CA SER A 27 16.53 6.30 5.41
C SER A 27 15.03 6.32 5.72
N LEU A 28 14.37 7.43 5.40
CA LEU A 28 12.91 7.56 5.48
C LEU A 28 12.21 6.53 4.58
N TRP A 29 12.71 6.31 3.36
CA TRP A 29 12.19 5.26 2.49
C TRP A 29 12.37 3.86 3.09
N SER A 30 13.54 3.50 3.60
CA SER A 30 13.77 2.18 4.20
C SER A 30 12.79 1.92 5.35
N THR A 31 12.55 2.94 6.16
CA THR A 31 11.59 2.92 7.26
C THR A 31 10.15 2.82 6.75
N LEU A 32 9.77 3.63 5.76
CA LEU A 32 8.46 3.56 5.11
C LEU A 32 8.23 2.19 4.46
N ARG A 33 9.19 1.67 3.71
CA ARG A 33 9.12 0.39 3.01
C ARG A 33 8.87 -0.76 4.00
N ARG A 34 9.59 -0.81 5.12
CA ARG A 34 9.34 -1.80 6.18
C ARG A 34 7.91 -1.72 6.74
N PHE A 35 7.41 -0.50 6.96
CA PHE A 35 6.03 -0.28 7.37
C PHE A 35 5.03 -0.77 6.31
N LEU A 36 5.21 -0.35 5.05
CA LEU A 36 4.35 -0.72 3.92
C LEU A 36 4.31 -2.24 3.70
N LEU A 37 5.44 -2.92 3.77
CA LEU A 37 5.50 -4.38 3.67
C LEU A 37 4.72 -5.06 4.80
N SER A 38 4.85 -4.53 6.01
CA SER A 38 4.21 -5.10 7.19
C SER A 38 2.68 -4.96 7.12
N ILE A 39 2.16 -3.78 6.72
CA ILE A 39 0.72 -3.55 6.57
C ILE A 39 0.13 -4.27 5.35
N SER A 40 0.89 -4.42 4.26
CA SER A 40 0.46 -5.25 3.12
C SER A 40 0.42 -6.74 3.49
N GLY A 41 1.26 -7.17 4.44
CA GLY A 41 1.15 -8.50 5.05
C GLY A 41 -0.18 -8.74 5.76
N VAL A 42 -0.75 -7.72 6.41
CA VAL A 42 -2.08 -7.79 7.03
C VAL A 42 -3.15 -8.03 5.97
N GLU A 43 -3.09 -7.33 4.84
CA GLU A 43 -4.00 -7.57 3.72
C GLU A 43 -3.84 -8.99 3.19
N GLY A 44 -2.61 -9.47 2.99
CA GLY A 44 -2.35 -10.85 2.59
C GLY A 44 -2.97 -11.87 3.53
N ILE A 45 -2.89 -11.64 4.85
CA ILE A 45 -3.53 -12.49 5.86
C ILE A 45 -5.05 -12.44 5.70
N VAL A 46 -5.66 -11.25 5.63
CA VAL A 46 -7.11 -11.09 5.48
C VAL A 46 -7.60 -11.83 4.22
N HIS A 47 -6.96 -11.60 3.08
CA HIS A 47 -7.28 -12.29 1.83
C HIS A 47 -7.16 -13.80 2.00
N SER A 48 -6.07 -14.29 2.65
CA SER A 48 -5.83 -15.73 2.91
C SER A 48 -6.86 -16.38 3.85
N THR A 49 -7.59 -15.57 4.61
CA THR A 49 -8.62 -16.03 5.55
C THR A 49 -10.03 -16.01 4.98
N GLY A 50 -10.21 -15.44 3.79
CA GLY A 50 -11.46 -15.57 3.04
C GLY A 50 -11.75 -17.03 2.65
N PRO A 51 -12.99 -17.34 2.22
CA PRO A 51 -13.30 -18.65 1.66
C PRO A 51 -12.49 -18.84 0.39
N HIS A 52 -11.41 -19.60 0.50
CA HIS A 52 -10.70 -20.17 -0.63
C HIS A 52 -11.24 -21.56 -0.91
N LEU A 53 -11.01 -22.04 -2.14
CA LEU A 53 -11.09 -23.46 -2.42
C LEU A 53 -10.32 -24.21 -1.33
N PRO A 54 -10.98 -25.09 -0.57
CA PRO A 54 -10.25 -25.93 0.37
C PRO A 54 -9.20 -26.68 -0.42
N ALA A 55 -7.99 -26.77 0.12
CA ALA A 55 -6.91 -27.50 -0.53
C ALA A 55 -7.41 -28.89 -0.97
N GLN A 56 -6.92 -29.40 -2.10
CA GLN A 56 -7.38 -30.70 -2.64
C GLN A 56 -7.29 -31.83 -1.60
N SER A 57 -6.34 -31.74 -0.66
CA SER A 57 -6.22 -32.63 0.50
C SER A 57 -7.41 -32.54 1.47
N LYS A 58 -8.00 -31.36 1.69
CA LYS A 58 -9.21 -31.17 2.49
C LYS A 58 -10.45 -31.68 1.77
N VAL A 59 -10.57 -31.49 0.45
CA VAL A 59 -11.66 -32.09 -0.36
C VAL A 59 -11.61 -33.62 -0.26
N LYS A 60 -10.43 -34.20 -0.48
CA LYS A 60 -10.17 -35.64 -0.29
C LYS A 60 -10.58 -36.12 1.10
N HIS A 61 -10.15 -35.40 2.13
CA HIS A 61 -10.47 -35.74 3.51
C HIS A 61 -11.98 -35.66 3.79
N LEU A 62 -12.69 -34.67 3.26
CA LEU A 62 -14.14 -34.54 3.43
C LEU A 62 -14.89 -35.68 2.75
N VAL A 63 -14.57 -35.98 1.49
CA VAL A 63 -15.18 -37.11 0.77
C VAL A 63 -14.93 -38.43 1.52
N GLU A 64 -13.70 -38.66 1.99
CA GLU A 64 -13.37 -39.88 2.74
C GLU A 64 -14.04 -39.92 4.12
N ALA A 65 -14.06 -38.82 4.86
CA ALA A 65 -14.68 -38.78 6.19
C ALA A 65 -16.19 -39.01 6.11
N THR A 66 -16.87 -38.36 5.15
CA THR A 66 -18.32 -38.46 4.95
C THR A 66 -18.74 -39.85 4.47
N THR A 67 -17.99 -40.44 3.54
CA THR A 67 -18.31 -41.79 3.05
C THR A 67 -18.02 -42.87 4.09
N ARG A 68 -16.95 -42.73 4.88
CA ARG A 68 -16.64 -43.63 6.00
C ARG A 68 -17.65 -43.53 7.14
N SER A 69 -18.06 -42.33 7.54
CA SER A 69 -19.02 -42.12 8.65
C SER A 69 -20.38 -42.77 8.36
N ARG A 70 -20.76 -42.85 7.08
CA ARG A 70 -21.98 -43.51 6.60
C ARG A 70 -21.80 -44.98 6.23
N GLY A 71 -20.62 -45.56 6.44
CA GLY A 71 -20.33 -46.96 6.10
C GLY A 71 -20.44 -47.27 4.60
N SER A 72 -20.33 -46.26 3.73
CA SER A 72 -20.46 -46.41 2.28
C SER A 72 -19.13 -46.87 1.68
N LEU A 73 -19.11 -48.08 1.10
CA LEU A 73 -17.98 -48.59 0.34
C LEU A 73 -18.02 -47.99 -1.07
N ILE A 74 -17.23 -46.94 -1.30
CA ILE A 74 -17.10 -46.30 -2.61
C ILE A 74 -15.84 -46.79 -3.36
N SER A 75 -15.95 -46.98 -4.67
CA SER A 75 -14.82 -47.35 -5.52
C SER A 75 -13.81 -46.19 -5.68
N PRO A 76 -12.56 -46.45 -6.09
CA PRO A 76 -11.58 -45.40 -6.39
C PRO A 76 -12.02 -44.45 -7.53
N GLU A 77 -12.88 -44.92 -8.43
CA GLU A 77 -13.45 -44.11 -9.50
C GLU A 77 -14.56 -43.20 -8.98
N GLN A 78 -15.49 -43.76 -8.19
CA GLN A 78 -16.52 -42.98 -7.50
C GLN A 78 -15.87 -41.91 -6.61
N ARG A 79 -14.80 -42.24 -5.87
CA ARG A 79 -14.07 -41.28 -5.05
C ARG A 79 -13.58 -40.08 -5.85
N ARG A 80 -12.90 -40.32 -6.98
CA ARG A 80 -12.39 -39.25 -7.85
C ARG A 80 -13.52 -38.40 -8.44
N ALA A 81 -14.63 -39.03 -8.82
CA ALA A 81 -15.81 -38.31 -9.32
C ALA A 81 -16.40 -37.40 -8.23
N LEU A 82 -16.58 -37.92 -7.00
CA LEU A 82 -17.08 -37.13 -5.86
C LEU A 82 -16.15 -35.97 -5.52
N GLU A 83 -14.83 -36.18 -5.50
CA GLU A 83 -13.84 -35.11 -5.29
C GLU A 83 -13.94 -34.02 -6.36
N SER A 84 -14.11 -34.40 -7.63
CA SER A 84 -14.26 -33.46 -8.75
C SER A 84 -15.57 -32.67 -8.66
N ILE A 85 -16.69 -33.33 -8.34
CA ILE A 85 -18.00 -32.68 -8.17
C ILE A 85 -17.94 -31.70 -6.99
N MET A 86 -17.36 -32.14 -5.86
CA MET A 86 -17.21 -31.30 -4.68
C MET A 86 -16.35 -30.07 -4.97
N SER A 87 -15.22 -30.24 -5.67
CA SER A 87 -14.34 -29.11 -6.04
C SER A 87 -15.06 -28.10 -6.93
N GLY A 88 -15.71 -28.56 -8.00
CA GLY A 88 -16.46 -27.68 -8.91
C GLY A 88 -17.67 -27.00 -8.25
N HIS A 89 -18.31 -27.66 -7.29
CA HIS A 89 -19.38 -27.05 -6.51
C HIS A 89 -18.86 -25.90 -5.63
N ILE A 90 -17.69 -26.07 -5.01
CA ILE A 90 -17.06 -25.02 -4.20
C ILE A 90 -16.62 -23.84 -5.07
N GLU A 91 -16.05 -24.10 -6.26
CA GLU A 91 -15.71 -23.05 -7.23
C GLU A 91 -16.96 -22.22 -7.58
N ALA A 92 -18.06 -22.89 -7.93
CA ALA A 92 -19.32 -22.21 -8.25
C ALA A 92 -19.88 -21.40 -7.07
N ILE A 93 -19.72 -21.85 -5.82
CA ILE A 93 -20.11 -21.07 -4.63
C ILE A 93 -19.26 -19.80 -4.49
N ILE A 94 -17.96 -19.90 -4.74
CA ILE A 94 -17.04 -18.75 -4.69
C ILE A 94 -17.42 -17.72 -5.76
N ASP A 95 -17.67 -18.17 -6.99
CA ASP A 95 -18.09 -17.31 -8.09
C ASP A 95 -19.41 -16.60 -7.79
N LEU A 96 -20.41 -17.34 -7.27
CA LEU A 96 -21.69 -16.77 -6.84
C LEU A 96 -21.50 -15.71 -5.73
N ARG A 97 -20.54 -15.90 -4.83
CA ARG A 97 -20.23 -14.93 -3.78
C ARG A 97 -19.61 -13.66 -4.35
N ASP A 98 -18.70 -13.79 -5.29
CA ASP A 98 -18.06 -12.63 -5.92
C ASP A 98 -19.04 -11.88 -6.83
N GLU A 99 -20.00 -12.57 -7.44
CA GLU A 99 -21.11 -11.95 -8.14
C GLU A 99 -22.07 -11.22 -7.20
N LYS A 100 -22.36 -11.79 -6.02
CA LYS A 100 -23.16 -11.13 -4.97
C LYS A 100 -22.60 -9.75 -4.60
N LYS A 101 -21.28 -9.57 -4.60
CA LYS A 101 -20.62 -8.29 -4.28
C LYS A 101 -20.90 -7.18 -5.30
N LYS A 102 -21.45 -7.49 -6.47
CA LYS A 102 -21.81 -6.51 -7.51
C LYS A 102 -23.11 -5.77 -7.21
N TYR A 103 -23.88 -6.23 -6.22
CA TYR A 103 -25.16 -5.63 -5.84
C TYR A 103 -24.97 -4.72 -4.63
N ASP A 104 -25.38 -3.45 -4.76
CA ASP A 104 -25.29 -2.45 -3.69
C ASP A 104 -26.37 -2.64 -2.60
N ASP A 105 -27.54 -3.17 -2.98
CA ASP A 105 -28.66 -3.42 -2.06
C ASP A 105 -28.51 -4.80 -1.38
N PRO A 106 -28.38 -4.85 -0.03
CA PRO A 106 -28.22 -6.10 0.71
C PRO A 106 -29.38 -7.10 0.55
N GLU A 107 -30.62 -6.62 0.41
CA GLU A 107 -31.79 -7.50 0.25
C GLU A 107 -31.78 -8.15 -1.13
N VAL A 108 -31.49 -7.35 -2.17
CA VAL A 108 -31.36 -7.86 -3.55
C VAL A 108 -30.20 -8.83 -3.66
N ALA A 109 -29.05 -8.49 -3.08
CA ALA A 109 -27.88 -9.36 -3.04
C ALA A 109 -28.16 -10.70 -2.34
N SER A 110 -28.94 -10.67 -1.24
CA SER A 110 -29.32 -11.89 -0.52
C SER A 110 -30.30 -12.74 -1.31
N ALA A 111 -31.35 -12.14 -1.88
CA ALA A 111 -32.33 -12.85 -2.69
C ALA A 111 -31.70 -13.51 -3.93
N PHE A 112 -30.82 -12.79 -4.63
CA PHE A 112 -30.04 -13.32 -5.75
C PHE A 112 -29.22 -14.54 -5.33
N PHE A 113 -28.48 -14.42 -4.23
CA PHE A 113 -27.63 -15.50 -3.75
C PHE A 113 -28.45 -16.73 -3.35
N GLU A 114 -29.56 -16.56 -2.64
CA GLU A 114 -30.43 -17.66 -2.21
C GLU A 114 -31.02 -18.43 -3.40
N GLU A 115 -31.51 -17.71 -4.42
CA GLU A 115 -32.07 -18.33 -5.62
C GLU A 115 -31.02 -19.15 -6.38
N ARG A 116 -29.87 -18.54 -6.68
CA ARG A 116 -28.79 -19.20 -7.42
C ARG A 116 -28.14 -20.33 -6.65
N PHE A 117 -27.96 -20.17 -5.35
CA PHE A 117 -27.42 -21.21 -4.49
C PHE A 117 -28.35 -22.43 -4.46
N LYS A 118 -29.67 -22.23 -4.45
CA LYS A 118 -30.65 -23.32 -4.50
C LYS A 118 -30.58 -24.11 -5.81
N GLU A 119 -30.45 -23.41 -6.95
CA GLU A 119 -30.25 -24.05 -8.27
C GLU A 119 -28.96 -24.88 -8.29
N LEU A 120 -27.85 -24.28 -7.84
CA LEU A 120 -26.55 -24.94 -7.77
C LEU A 120 -26.57 -26.17 -6.85
N TRP A 121 -27.24 -26.07 -5.71
CA TRP A 121 -27.39 -27.16 -4.75
C TRP A 121 -28.15 -28.35 -5.37
N ALA A 122 -29.28 -28.09 -6.04
CA ALA A 122 -30.07 -29.13 -6.69
C ALA A 122 -29.28 -29.84 -7.80
N ALA A 123 -28.62 -29.08 -8.68
CA ALA A 123 -27.80 -29.64 -9.75
C ALA A 123 -26.62 -30.49 -9.22
N THR A 124 -26.02 -30.07 -8.10
CA THR A 124 -24.90 -30.81 -7.50
C THR A 124 -25.38 -32.08 -6.79
N TYR A 125 -26.56 -32.03 -6.16
CA TYR A 125 -27.20 -33.21 -5.58
C TYR A 125 -27.45 -34.30 -6.63
N GLU A 126 -27.97 -33.93 -7.80
CA GLU A 126 -28.20 -34.86 -8.92
C GLU A 126 -26.89 -35.51 -9.38
N LYS A 127 -25.82 -34.73 -9.55
CA LYS A 127 -24.49 -35.26 -9.91
C LYS A 127 -23.98 -36.27 -8.88
N TYR A 128 -24.21 -36.05 -7.59
CA TYR A 128 -23.85 -37.04 -6.58
C TYR A 128 -24.69 -38.32 -6.72
N GLN A 129 -26.00 -38.23 -7.00
CA GLN A 129 -26.83 -39.41 -7.25
C GLN A 129 -26.35 -40.22 -8.47
N GLU A 130 -25.91 -39.56 -9.55
CA GLU A 130 -25.40 -40.22 -10.76
C GLU A 130 -24.13 -41.06 -10.50
N VAL A 131 -23.30 -40.65 -9.54
CA VAL A 131 -22.12 -41.41 -9.10
C VAL A 131 -22.51 -42.66 -8.29
N GLY A 132 -23.77 -42.81 -7.91
CA GLY A 132 -24.31 -43.97 -7.21
C GLY A 132 -24.09 -43.95 -5.70
N VAL A 133 -23.92 -42.76 -5.09
CA VAL A 133 -23.92 -42.62 -3.63
C VAL A 133 -25.33 -42.46 -3.08
N SER A 134 -25.56 -42.91 -1.84
CA SER A 134 -26.87 -42.85 -1.21
C SER A 134 -27.33 -41.41 -0.95
N ALA A 135 -28.64 -41.16 -0.97
CA ALA A 135 -29.23 -39.85 -0.67
C ALA A 135 -28.70 -39.20 0.62
N PRO A 136 -28.54 -39.90 1.76
CA PRO A 136 -27.92 -39.34 2.96
C PRO A 136 -26.45 -38.91 2.75
N THR A 137 -25.68 -39.69 2.00
CA THR A 137 -24.26 -39.36 1.71
C THR A 137 -24.17 -38.13 0.81
N SER A 138 -25.00 -38.04 -0.22
CA SER A 138 -25.08 -36.86 -1.09
C SER A 138 -25.45 -35.59 -0.32
N LEU A 139 -26.39 -35.70 0.63
CA LEU A 139 -26.78 -34.58 1.47
C LEU A 139 -25.65 -34.14 2.41
N ASP A 140 -24.95 -35.08 3.05
CA ASP A 140 -23.81 -34.75 3.92
C ASP A 140 -22.65 -34.12 3.13
N LEU A 141 -22.38 -34.60 1.91
CA LEU A 141 -21.36 -34.02 1.04
C LEU A 141 -21.70 -32.58 0.65
N LEU A 142 -22.97 -32.27 0.39
CA LEU A 142 -23.43 -30.90 0.13
C LEU A 142 -23.40 -30.03 1.38
N GLN A 143 -23.75 -30.58 2.54
CA GLN A 143 -23.68 -29.86 3.81
C GLN A 143 -22.25 -29.43 4.14
N ALA A 144 -21.27 -30.31 3.87
CA ALA A 144 -19.84 -30.05 4.02
C ALA A 144 -19.30 -28.95 3.08
N THR A 145 -20.07 -28.54 2.07
CA THR A 145 -19.74 -27.45 1.14
C THR A 145 -20.67 -26.25 1.26
N THR A 146 -21.49 -26.16 2.31
CA THR A 146 -22.30 -24.95 2.52
C THR A 146 -21.38 -23.73 2.69
N PRO A 147 -21.81 -22.52 2.29
CA PRO A 147 -21.04 -21.30 2.48
C PRO A 147 -20.56 -21.13 3.93
N ARG A 148 -21.39 -21.52 4.90
CA ARG A 148 -21.06 -21.50 6.33
C ARG A 148 -19.90 -22.44 6.71
N GLU A 149 -19.77 -23.60 6.07
CA GLU A 149 -18.70 -24.58 6.32
C GLU A 149 -17.42 -24.27 5.52
N LEU A 150 -17.57 -23.57 4.40
CA LEU A 150 -16.45 -23.04 3.60
C LEU A 150 -15.85 -21.77 4.19
N GLU A 151 -16.70 -20.94 4.78
CA GLU A 151 -16.31 -19.82 5.62
C GLU A 151 -15.66 -20.41 6.87
N ARG A 152 -14.32 -20.30 6.94
CA ARG A 152 -13.70 -20.27 8.26
C ARG A 152 -14.36 -19.09 8.97
N PRO A 153 -14.94 -19.25 10.17
CA PRO A 153 -15.31 -18.09 10.95
C PRO A 153 -14.01 -17.33 11.21
N THR A 154 -13.75 -16.29 10.40
CA THR A 154 -12.73 -15.30 10.71
C THR A 154 -13.22 -14.64 11.98
N SER A 155 -12.65 -15.11 13.08
CA SER A 155 -12.99 -14.65 14.40
C SER A 155 -12.87 -13.13 14.42
N SER A 156 -13.84 -12.42 14.98
CA SER A 156 -13.71 -10.99 15.28
C SER A 156 -12.42 -10.68 16.04
N VAL A 157 -11.92 -11.66 16.81
CA VAL A 157 -10.63 -11.64 17.49
C VAL A 157 -9.45 -11.55 16.53
N LEU A 158 -9.51 -12.23 15.36
CA LEU A 158 -8.45 -12.14 14.36
C LEU A 158 -8.35 -10.71 13.83
N TYR A 159 -9.47 -10.12 13.39
CA TYR A 159 -9.45 -8.78 12.81
C TYR A 159 -9.10 -7.70 13.84
N SER A 160 -9.57 -7.82 15.09
CA SER A 160 -9.14 -6.91 16.15
C SER A 160 -7.65 -7.07 16.47
N SER A 161 -7.11 -8.29 16.48
CA SER A 161 -5.67 -8.54 16.67
C SER A 161 -4.82 -7.97 15.52
N LEU A 162 -5.31 -8.09 14.28
CA LEU A 162 -4.67 -7.50 13.12
C LEU A 162 -4.73 -5.97 13.18
N LEU A 163 -5.85 -5.37 13.59
CA LEU A 163 -5.95 -3.92 13.81
C LEU A 163 -4.92 -3.43 14.84
N ILE A 164 -4.80 -4.12 15.98
CA ILE A 164 -3.81 -3.81 17.01
C ILE A 164 -2.40 -3.86 16.43
N SER A 165 -2.10 -4.88 15.62
CA SER A 165 -0.80 -5.06 14.98
C SER A 165 -0.52 -3.96 13.95
N THR A 166 -1.48 -3.63 13.09
CA THR A 166 -1.38 -2.55 12.08
C THR A 166 -1.09 -1.21 12.73
N VAL A 167 -1.81 -0.89 13.81
CA VAL A 167 -1.59 0.34 14.58
C VAL A 167 -0.19 0.33 15.20
N GLY A 168 0.23 -0.78 15.82
CA GLY A 168 1.59 -0.92 16.38
C GLY A 168 2.69 -0.75 15.32
N MET A 169 2.50 -1.26 14.11
CA MET A 169 3.43 -1.05 12.98
C MET A 169 3.53 0.44 12.61
N CYS A 170 2.42 1.18 12.66
CA CYS A 170 2.39 2.62 12.43
C CYS A 170 3.10 3.39 13.56
N GLU A 171 2.93 2.98 14.82
CA GLU A 171 3.63 3.57 15.98
C GLU A 171 5.14 3.42 15.85
N VAL A 172 5.61 2.25 15.42
CA VAL A 172 7.03 2.01 15.14
C VAL A 172 7.51 2.91 14.01
N PHE A 173 6.75 3.02 12.91
CA PHE A 173 7.06 3.91 11.80
C PHE A 173 7.19 5.38 12.26
N LEU A 174 6.23 5.88 13.03
CA LEU A 174 6.25 7.24 13.58
C LEU A 174 7.48 7.48 14.45
N GLY A 175 7.80 6.55 15.35
CA GLY A 175 9.00 6.64 16.18
C GLY A 175 10.27 6.68 15.34
N GLN A 176 10.38 5.84 14.30
CA GLN A 176 11.53 5.88 13.40
C GLN A 176 11.60 7.19 12.61
N ALA A 177 10.49 7.72 12.11
CA ALA A 177 10.45 9.02 11.46
C ALA A 177 10.91 10.17 12.39
N MET A 178 10.55 10.12 13.67
CA MET A 178 11.04 11.07 14.68
C MET A 178 12.56 10.92 14.91
N ARG A 179 13.09 9.69 14.98
CA ARG A 179 14.53 9.43 15.10
C ARG A 179 15.30 9.98 13.91
N GLU A 180 14.82 9.74 12.70
CA GLU A 180 15.44 10.26 11.47
C GLU A 180 15.49 11.79 11.48
N TYR A 181 14.38 12.43 11.86
CA TYR A 181 14.32 13.89 12.00
C TYR A 181 15.35 14.41 13.02
N LEU A 182 15.41 13.82 14.22
CA LEU A 182 16.31 14.27 15.29
C LEU A 182 17.78 13.96 14.98
N THR A 183 18.06 12.88 14.26
CA THR A 183 19.41 12.54 13.79
C THR A 183 19.91 13.59 12.79
N PHE A 184 19.05 14.04 11.88
CA PHE A 184 19.41 15.06 10.89
C PHE A 184 19.34 16.50 11.42
N ARG A 185 18.46 16.77 12.39
CA ARG A 185 18.33 18.05 13.09
C ARG A 185 18.54 17.90 14.60
N PRO A 186 19.76 17.55 15.09
CA PRO A 186 20.01 17.40 16.52
C PRO A 186 19.74 18.67 17.33
N GLN A 187 19.81 19.83 16.68
CA GLN A 187 19.51 21.12 17.29
C GLN A 187 18.07 21.24 17.79
N ALA A 188 17.15 20.42 17.29
CA ALA A 188 15.78 20.34 17.81
C ALA A 188 15.70 19.79 19.24
N LEU A 189 16.80 19.21 19.76
CA LEU A 189 16.99 18.81 21.15
C LEU A 189 17.36 19.99 22.07
N HIS A 190 17.80 21.13 21.51
CA HIS A 190 18.15 22.30 22.32
C HIS A 190 16.93 22.78 23.14
N GLY A 191 17.15 23.07 24.42
CA GLY A 191 16.09 23.50 25.35
C GLY A 191 15.37 22.36 26.09
N THR A 192 15.67 21.08 25.80
CA THR A 192 15.48 20.04 26.81
C THR A 192 16.65 20.13 27.79
N GLU A 193 16.40 20.51 29.05
CA GLU A 193 17.43 20.43 30.08
C GLU A 193 17.77 18.96 30.31
N ILE A 194 18.87 18.51 29.73
CA ILE A 194 19.36 17.15 29.92
C ILE A 194 20.46 17.22 30.97
N ARG A 195 20.23 16.51 32.08
CA ARG A 195 21.24 16.30 33.12
C ARG A 195 21.70 14.87 33.03
N PHE A 196 22.97 14.67 32.71
CA PHE A 196 23.63 13.38 32.82
C PHE A 196 24.48 13.38 34.09
N GLN A 197 24.46 12.26 34.82
CA GLN A 197 25.48 12.04 35.83
C GLN A 197 26.80 11.68 35.14
N PHE A 198 27.93 12.11 35.68
CA PHE A 198 29.24 11.80 35.12
C PHE A 198 29.47 10.30 34.95
N ALA A 199 28.97 9.48 35.89
CA ALA A 199 29.03 8.02 35.81
C ALA A 199 28.27 7.43 34.62
N GLU A 200 27.18 8.07 34.18
CA GLU A 200 26.43 7.65 32.98
C GLU A 200 27.20 8.04 31.72
N MET A 201 27.85 9.20 31.70
CA MET A 201 28.66 9.64 30.55
C MET A 201 29.85 8.72 30.28
N GLN A 202 30.44 8.13 31.32
CA GLN A 202 31.55 7.19 31.20
C GLN A 202 31.17 5.86 30.51
N GLN A 203 29.88 5.54 30.37
CA GLN A 203 29.41 4.32 29.71
C GLN A 203 29.42 4.43 28.17
N PHE A 204 29.59 5.64 27.63
CA PHE A 204 29.52 5.91 26.20
C PHE A 204 30.92 6.04 25.60
N SER A 205 31.14 5.37 24.47
CA SER A 205 32.44 5.37 23.76
C SER A 205 32.71 6.67 23.02
N SER A 206 31.68 7.48 22.74
CA SER A 206 31.77 8.76 22.03
C SER A 206 30.60 9.69 22.33
N ILE A 207 30.77 10.98 22.04
CA ILE A 207 29.69 11.98 22.11
C ILE A 207 28.56 11.62 21.15
N GLU A 208 28.87 11.02 19.99
CA GLU A 208 27.92 10.55 19.00
C GLU A 208 27.05 9.42 19.57
N SER A 209 27.65 8.45 20.28
CA SER A 209 26.91 7.38 20.94
C SER A 209 25.99 7.91 22.05
N LEU A 210 26.44 8.91 22.81
CA LEU A 210 25.61 9.61 23.80
C LEU A 210 24.42 10.34 23.14
N LYS A 211 24.66 11.02 22.00
CA LYS A 211 23.60 11.70 21.23
C LYS A 211 22.56 10.71 20.71
N ALA A 212 22.99 9.61 20.11
CA ALA A 212 22.10 8.57 19.59
C ALA A 212 21.23 7.97 20.72
N TYR A 213 21.86 7.61 21.84
CA TYR A 213 21.15 7.13 23.03
C TYR A 213 20.11 8.14 23.53
N HIS A 214 20.46 9.43 23.53
CA HIS A 214 19.53 10.46 23.97
C HIS A 214 18.33 10.62 23.01
N ILE A 215 18.57 10.59 21.69
CA ILE A 215 17.51 10.62 20.68
C ILE A 215 16.56 9.44 20.91
N ASP A 216 17.09 8.23 21.06
CA ASP A 216 16.28 7.03 21.31
C ASP A 216 15.44 7.15 22.58
N ARG A 217 16.05 7.56 23.68
CA ARG A 217 15.34 7.76 24.95
C ARG A 217 14.21 8.79 24.84
N GLN A 218 14.43 9.89 24.12
CA GLN A 218 13.42 10.92 23.94
C GLN A 218 12.26 10.40 23.08
N VAL A 219 12.55 9.77 21.94
CA VAL A 219 11.54 9.20 21.05
C VAL A 219 10.74 8.13 21.78
N ASP A 220 11.39 7.22 22.51
CA ASP A 220 10.72 6.18 23.28
C ASP A 220 9.77 6.76 24.33
N SER A 221 10.18 7.84 25.01
CA SER A 221 9.32 8.54 25.96
C SER A 221 8.07 9.11 25.29
N ILE A 222 8.22 9.74 24.13
CA ILE A 222 7.10 10.34 23.37
C ILE A 222 6.14 9.25 22.88
N ILE A 223 6.66 8.18 22.28
CA ILE A 223 5.86 7.10 21.72
C ILE A 223 5.13 6.32 22.81
N ARG A 224 5.78 6.03 23.96
CA ARG A 224 5.14 5.25 25.03
C ARG A 224 4.11 6.02 25.85
N GLN A 225 4.31 7.32 26.05
CA GLN A 225 3.44 8.13 26.93
C GLN A 225 2.33 8.83 26.15
N GLY A 226 2.54 9.11 24.87
CA GLY A 226 1.58 9.80 24.00
C GLY A 226 0.65 8.85 23.26
N GLY A 227 -0.35 9.42 22.62
CA GLY A 227 -1.06 8.84 21.50
C GLY A 227 -0.89 9.69 20.24
N ILE A 228 -1.69 9.38 19.22
CA ILE A 228 -1.61 10.03 17.91
C ILE A 228 -1.67 11.56 18.00
N ASP A 229 -2.45 12.13 18.91
CA ASP A 229 -2.56 13.58 19.06
C ASP A 229 -1.27 14.20 19.63
N GLU A 230 -0.66 13.57 20.63
CA GLU A 230 0.62 14.01 21.17
C GLU A 230 1.75 13.87 20.14
N TRP A 231 1.76 12.79 19.36
CA TRP A 231 2.75 12.57 18.31
C TRP A 231 2.61 13.60 17.19
N MET A 232 1.39 13.87 16.73
CA MET A 232 1.16 14.89 15.70
C MET A 232 1.43 16.30 16.22
N LYS A 233 1.15 16.59 17.49
CA LYS A 233 1.59 17.83 18.15
C LYS A 233 3.10 17.97 18.19
N TRP A 234 3.83 16.87 18.41
CA TRP A 234 5.29 16.88 18.33
C TRP A 234 5.77 17.26 16.92
N PHE A 235 5.19 16.66 15.87
CA PHE A 235 5.49 17.01 14.48
C PHE A 235 5.15 18.47 14.17
N GLU A 236 4.03 18.98 14.66
CA GLU A 236 3.63 20.38 14.48
C GLU A 236 4.63 21.34 15.13
N VAL A 237 5.04 21.07 16.38
CA VAL A 237 5.94 21.96 17.12
C VAL A 237 7.36 21.91 16.58
N LYS A 238 7.91 20.70 16.40
CA LYS A 238 9.32 20.47 16.05
C LYS A 238 9.57 20.54 14.56
N VAL A 239 8.71 19.93 13.74
CA VAL A 239 8.90 19.81 12.28
C VAL A 239 8.16 20.91 11.51
N LYS A 240 7.16 21.58 12.12
CA LYS A 240 6.23 22.48 11.42
C LYS A 240 5.44 21.73 10.34
N LEU A 241 4.99 20.54 10.71
CA LEU A 241 4.14 19.65 9.92
C LEU A 241 2.81 19.47 10.65
N SER A 242 1.73 19.90 10.02
CA SER A 242 0.36 19.75 10.52
C SER A 242 -0.25 18.42 10.08
N PHE A 243 -1.24 17.93 10.83
CA PHE A 243 -1.89 16.65 10.50
C PHE A 243 -2.63 16.68 9.15
N ALA A 244 -3.17 17.82 8.75
CA ALA A 244 -3.84 17.98 7.46
C ALA A 244 -2.90 17.91 6.25
N GLU A 245 -1.58 18.16 6.44
CA GLU A 245 -0.59 17.99 5.36
C GLU A 245 -0.32 16.52 5.00
N VAL A 246 -0.69 15.59 5.90
CA VAL A 246 -0.34 14.16 5.75
C VAL A 246 -1.55 13.24 5.80
N SER A 247 -2.76 13.78 5.90
CA SER A 247 -4.00 13.01 5.92
C SER A 247 -5.15 13.92 5.49
N ALA A 248 -5.93 13.51 4.48
CA ALA A 248 -7.10 14.28 4.07
C ALA A 248 -8.20 14.26 5.16
N ASP A 249 -8.17 13.23 6.02
CA ASP A 249 -9.13 13.02 7.08
C ASP A 249 -8.46 12.65 8.41
N PRO A 250 -7.82 13.62 9.09
CA PRO A 250 -7.09 13.38 10.34
C PRO A 250 -7.94 12.69 11.43
N MET A 251 -9.25 12.95 11.43
CA MET A 251 -10.17 12.38 12.41
C MET A 251 -10.41 10.88 12.20
N ALA A 252 -10.40 10.39 10.96
CA ALA A 252 -10.46 8.95 10.72
C ALA A 252 -9.17 8.25 11.17
N VAL A 253 -8.01 8.86 10.93
CA VAL A 253 -6.75 8.31 11.45
C VAL A 253 -6.79 8.26 12.98
N ARG A 254 -7.22 9.35 13.63
CA ARG A 254 -7.41 9.38 15.09
C ARG A 254 -8.34 8.26 15.58
N GLU A 255 -9.47 8.06 14.90
CA GLU A 255 -10.45 7.02 15.26
C GLU A 255 -9.85 5.62 15.24
N ILE A 256 -9.00 5.30 14.25
CA ILE A 256 -8.32 3.99 14.17
C ILE A 256 -7.48 3.73 15.43
N PHE A 257 -6.70 4.72 15.88
CA PHE A 257 -5.92 4.62 17.12
C PHE A 257 -6.81 4.49 18.36
N GLN A 258 -7.92 5.24 18.43
CA GLN A 258 -8.86 5.14 19.55
C GLN A 258 -9.62 3.80 19.56
N ARG A 259 -10.00 3.27 18.40
CA ARG A 259 -10.65 1.96 18.31
C ARG A 259 -9.69 0.85 18.74
N ARG A 260 -8.42 0.90 18.33
CA ARG A 260 -7.38 0.01 18.86
C ARG A 260 -7.27 0.10 20.38
N HIS A 261 -7.29 1.31 20.96
CA HIS A 261 -7.26 1.48 22.41
C HIS A 261 -8.46 0.82 23.10
N VAL A 262 -9.66 0.99 22.53
CA VAL A 262 -10.89 0.36 23.01
C VAL A 262 -10.80 -1.17 22.97
N HIS A 263 -10.27 -1.79 21.91
CA HIS A 263 -10.09 -3.24 21.87
C HIS A 263 -9.05 -3.76 22.86
N VAL A 264 -8.00 -2.99 23.15
CA VAL A 264 -6.94 -3.42 24.07
C VAL A 264 -7.36 -3.26 25.53
N HIS A 265 -8.11 -2.20 25.86
CA HIS A 265 -8.35 -1.80 27.24
C HIS A 265 -9.80 -1.85 27.71
N ASN A 266 -10.77 -1.97 26.78
CA ASN A 266 -12.19 -1.96 27.10
C ASN A 266 -12.98 -3.04 26.34
N ASP A 267 -12.33 -4.15 25.99
CA ASP A 267 -12.91 -5.30 25.29
C ASP A 267 -13.73 -4.97 24.04
N GLY A 268 -13.40 -3.87 23.35
CA GLY A 268 -14.14 -3.42 22.17
C GLY A 268 -15.36 -2.55 22.46
N GLU A 269 -15.73 -2.31 23.72
CA GLU A 269 -16.88 -1.48 24.09
C GLU A 269 -16.51 0.02 24.16
N VAL A 270 -17.43 0.88 23.74
CA VAL A 270 -17.23 2.34 23.82
C VAL A 270 -17.19 2.79 25.27
N SER A 271 -16.09 3.47 25.65
CA SER A 271 -15.95 4.10 26.96
C SER A 271 -16.17 5.61 26.91
N ALA A 272 -16.42 6.24 28.06
CA ALA A 272 -16.45 7.70 28.19
C ALA A 272 -15.13 8.36 27.72
N ILE A 273 -13.99 7.67 27.86
CA ILE A 273 -12.69 8.14 27.39
C ILE A 273 -12.65 8.21 25.86
N TYR A 274 -13.17 7.17 25.19
CA TYR A 274 -13.29 7.17 23.73
C TYR A 274 -14.15 8.33 23.25
N LEU A 275 -15.34 8.51 23.85
CA LEU A 275 -16.25 9.60 23.50
C LEU A 275 -15.62 10.97 23.70
N ALA A 276 -14.90 11.17 24.80
CA ALA A 276 -14.20 12.42 25.07
C ALA A 276 -13.12 12.73 24.01
N LYS A 277 -12.32 11.73 23.60
CA LYS A 277 -11.29 11.90 22.57
C LYS A 277 -11.86 12.11 21.16
N MET A 278 -13.10 11.67 20.95
CA MET A 278 -13.81 11.81 19.67
C MET A 278 -14.84 12.97 19.68
N ALA A 279 -14.98 13.71 20.79
CA ALA A 279 -15.97 14.77 20.96
C ALA A 279 -15.82 15.90 19.93
N ASP A 280 -14.59 16.20 19.52
CA ASP A 280 -14.31 17.25 18.52
C ASP A 280 -14.64 16.80 17.08
N THR A 281 -15.12 15.57 16.88
CA THR A 281 -15.57 15.13 15.56
C THR A 281 -16.92 15.76 15.21
N LYS A 282 -17.07 16.23 13.97
CA LYS A 282 -18.40 16.54 13.40
C LYS A 282 -19.19 15.27 13.01
N ARG A 283 -18.80 14.10 13.54
CA ARG A 283 -19.36 12.81 13.17
C ARG A 283 -20.34 12.36 14.24
N GLN A 284 -21.30 11.55 13.83
CA GLN A 284 -22.16 10.87 14.80
C GLN A 284 -21.31 9.89 15.60
N LEU A 285 -21.26 10.12 16.91
CA LEU A 285 -20.55 9.24 17.83
C LEU A 285 -21.42 8.03 18.17
N PRO A 286 -20.80 6.86 18.36
CA PRO A 286 -21.51 5.69 18.89
C PRO A 286 -21.98 5.96 20.33
N GLU A 287 -22.97 5.21 20.79
CA GLU A 287 -23.44 5.29 22.18
C GLU A 287 -22.44 4.63 23.14
N LEU A 288 -22.49 5.02 24.42
CA LEU A 288 -21.72 4.37 25.47
C LEU A 288 -22.02 2.87 25.51
N ASP A 289 -21.02 2.05 25.84
CA ASP A 289 -21.11 0.58 25.94
C ASP A 289 -21.46 -0.13 24.62
N THR A 290 -21.52 0.60 23.49
CA THR A 290 -21.68 -0.01 22.17
C THR A 290 -20.40 -0.79 21.81
N TYR A 291 -20.54 -2.02 21.34
CA TYR A 291 -19.40 -2.80 20.84
C TYR A 291 -18.95 -2.29 19.46
N LEU A 292 -17.70 -1.81 19.37
CA LEU A 292 -17.07 -1.39 18.12
C LEU A 292 -16.52 -2.60 17.38
N ARG A 293 -17.34 -3.22 16.54
CA ARG A 293 -16.87 -4.36 15.72
C ARG A 293 -15.76 -3.92 14.75
N VAL A 294 -14.74 -4.77 14.62
CA VAL A 294 -13.74 -4.72 13.54
C VAL A 294 -14.06 -5.86 12.58
N ASP A 295 -14.70 -5.51 11.48
CA ASP A 295 -14.91 -6.43 10.37
C ASP A 295 -13.79 -6.27 9.32
N GLU A 296 -13.85 -7.10 8.29
CA GLU A 296 -12.90 -7.08 7.18
C GLU A 296 -12.84 -5.70 6.51
N SER A 297 -14.01 -5.11 6.25
CA SER A 297 -14.12 -3.81 5.58
C SER A 297 -13.46 -2.70 6.38
N TYR A 298 -13.76 -2.63 7.69
CA TYR A 298 -13.13 -1.66 8.57
C TYR A 298 -11.61 -1.86 8.63
N LEU A 299 -11.14 -3.10 8.78
CA LEU A 299 -9.71 -3.39 8.87
C LEU A 299 -8.97 -2.98 7.58
N LEU A 300 -9.49 -3.35 6.42
CA LEU A 300 -8.87 -2.98 5.14
C LEU A 300 -8.89 -1.47 4.92
N GLN A 301 -9.98 -0.77 5.26
CA GLN A 301 -10.02 0.69 5.22
C GLN A 301 -9.03 1.33 6.20
N ALA A 302 -8.84 0.76 7.39
CA ALA A 302 -7.86 1.24 8.35
C ALA A 302 -6.42 1.05 7.82
N VAL A 303 -6.13 -0.10 7.19
CA VAL A 303 -4.84 -0.34 6.52
C VAL A 303 -4.60 0.68 5.41
N ASP A 304 -5.59 0.93 4.55
CA ASP A 304 -5.48 1.91 3.46
C ASP A 304 -5.23 3.33 3.99
N ARG A 305 -5.95 3.76 5.03
CA ARG A 305 -5.75 5.08 5.64
C ARG A 305 -4.39 5.23 6.31
N LEU A 306 -3.92 4.20 7.01
CA LEU A 306 -2.59 4.23 7.62
C LEU A 306 -1.47 4.16 6.57
N ARG A 307 -1.71 3.47 5.45
CA ARG A 307 -0.82 3.47 4.28
C ARG A 307 -0.70 4.86 3.68
N THR A 308 -1.81 5.52 3.35
CA THR A 308 -1.80 6.86 2.76
C THR A 308 -1.14 7.87 3.71
N PHE A 309 -1.49 7.82 4.99
CA PHE A 309 -0.86 8.62 6.04
C PHE A 309 0.66 8.41 6.12
N GLY A 310 1.13 7.16 6.13
CA GLY A 310 2.56 6.85 6.22
C GLY A 310 3.36 7.35 5.02
N ILE A 311 2.83 7.15 3.80
CA ILE A 311 3.45 7.63 2.55
C ILE A 311 3.54 9.16 2.58
N ALA A 312 2.42 9.83 2.87
CA ALA A 312 2.39 11.29 2.89
C ALA A 312 3.34 11.86 3.96
N LEU A 313 3.35 11.27 5.17
CA LEU A 313 4.25 11.69 6.23
C LEU A 313 5.72 11.58 5.82
N ALA A 314 6.15 10.48 5.21
CA ALA A 314 7.53 10.30 4.78
C ALA A 314 7.95 11.37 3.75
N VAL A 315 7.13 11.62 2.73
CA VAL A 315 7.43 12.60 1.68
C VAL A 315 7.42 14.03 2.24
N VAL A 316 6.39 14.40 3.01
CA VAL A 316 6.31 15.75 3.59
C VAL A 316 7.45 15.98 4.58
N LEU A 317 7.80 14.98 5.40
CA LEU A 317 8.94 15.07 6.32
C LEU A 317 10.26 15.26 5.56
N ALA A 318 10.50 14.50 4.49
CA ALA A 318 11.67 14.66 3.63
C ALA A 318 11.74 16.08 3.02
N ARG A 319 10.61 16.62 2.56
CA ARG A 319 10.52 18.02 2.05
C ARG A 319 10.87 19.03 3.13
N LYS A 320 10.40 18.87 4.37
CA LYS A 320 10.70 19.79 5.49
C LYS A 320 12.17 19.73 5.92
N LEU A 321 12.82 18.58 5.72
CA LEU A 321 14.22 18.37 6.06
C LEU A 321 15.17 18.82 4.95
N THR A 322 14.70 18.82 3.70
CA THR A 322 15.43 19.30 2.53
C THR A 322 15.40 20.84 2.46
N PRO A 323 16.54 21.53 2.33
CA PRO A 323 16.55 22.98 2.16
C PRO A 323 15.76 23.43 0.91
N LYS A 324 14.99 24.52 1.03
CA LYS A 324 14.26 25.10 -0.10
C LYS A 324 15.22 25.45 -1.25
N GLY A 325 14.87 25.05 -2.47
CA GLY A 325 15.70 25.25 -3.66
C GLY A 325 16.84 24.23 -3.83
N SER A 326 16.99 23.29 -2.90
CA SER A 326 17.93 22.17 -3.05
C SER A 326 17.49 21.26 -4.19
N LYS A 327 18.45 20.83 -5.02
CA LYS A 327 18.25 19.76 -6.01
C LYS A 327 18.59 18.40 -5.40
N ASP A 328 18.09 18.12 -4.19
CA ASP A 328 18.41 16.87 -3.49
C ASP A 328 17.94 15.66 -4.32
N PRO A 329 18.87 14.83 -4.84
CA PRO A 329 18.51 13.64 -5.62
C PRO A 329 17.72 12.63 -4.78
N GLY A 330 17.90 12.60 -3.46
CA GLY A 330 17.16 11.74 -2.55
C GLY A 330 15.67 12.09 -2.51
N LEU A 331 15.33 13.38 -2.42
CA LEU A 331 13.94 13.83 -2.42
C LEU A 331 13.24 13.48 -3.74
N LYS A 332 13.88 13.77 -4.88
CA LYS A 332 13.33 13.43 -6.21
C LYS A 332 13.05 11.94 -6.34
N TRP A 333 14.00 11.13 -5.89
CA TRP A 333 13.88 9.68 -5.90
C TRP A 333 12.70 9.21 -5.03
N LEU A 334 12.53 9.77 -3.82
CA LEU A 334 11.41 9.44 -2.94
C LEU A 334 10.06 9.86 -3.53
N GLU A 335 9.98 11.03 -4.17
CA GLU A 335 8.76 11.50 -4.86
C GLU A 335 8.40 10.58 -6.04
N SER A 336 9.39 10.12 -6.80
CA SER A 336 9.17 9.11 -7.85
C SER A 336 8.62 7.80 -7.27
N HIS A 337 9.19 7.31 -6.17
CA HIS A 337 8.70 6.09 -5.51
C HIS A 337 7.29 6.26 -4.95
N ALA A 338 6.94 7.46 -4.46
CA ALA A 338 5.57 7.76 -4.06
C ALA A 338 4.60 7.68 -5.25
N ASN A 339 5.00 8.15 -6.43
CA ASN A 339 4.22 7.96 -7.65
C ASN A 339 4.10 6.48 -8.07
N ASP A 340 5.15 5.69 -7.91
CA ASP A 340 5.11 4.24 -8.19
C ASP A 340 4.16 3.50 -7.23
N LEU A 341 4.12 3.91 -5.96
CA LEU A 341 3.14 3.42 -4.99
C LEU A 341 1.71 3.80 -5.40
N VAL A 342 1.49 5.03 -5.90
CA VAL A 342 0.18 5.44 -6.46
C VAL A 342 -0.21 4.56 -7.64
N TYR A 343 0.73 4.27 -8.55
CA TYR A 343 0.50 3.34 -9.65
C TYR A 343 0.10 1.94 -9.14
N GLY A 344 0.82 1.41 -8.15
CA GLY A 344 0.47 0.12 -7.53
C GLY A 344 -0.93 0.10 -6.92
N LEU A 345 -1.37 1.22 -6.31
CA LEU A 345 -2.74 1.37 -5.81
C LEU A 345 -3.78 1.35 -6.94
N LEU A 346 -3.48 1.96 -8.11
CA LEU A 346 -4.36 1.86 -9.28
C LEU A 346 -4.52 0.40 -9.74
N CYS A 347 -3.42 -0.34 -9.84
CA CYS A 347 -3.44 -1.76 -10.21
C CYS A 347 -4.23 -2.60 -9.19
N ALA A 348 -4.18 -2.24 -7.90
CA ALA A 348 -4.94 -2.88 -6.84
C ALA A 348 -6.39 -2.38 -6.71
N ASN A 349 -6.88 -1.54 -7.63
CA ASN A 349 -8.21 -0.91 -7.60
C ASN A 349 -8.48 -0.03 -6.36
N LYS A 350 -7.44 0.49 -5.71
CA LYS A 350 -7.53 1.34 -4.51
C LYS A 350 -7.56 2.83 -4.88
N TYR A 351 -8.60 3.20 -5.63
CA TYR A 351 -8.68 4.49 -6.29
C TYR A 351 -8.76 5.67 -5.32
N GLU A 352 -9.49 5.53 -4.20
CA GLU A 352 -9.61 6.57 -3.19
C GLU A 352 -8.25 6.88 -2.55
N SER A 353 -7.49 5.85 -2.21
CA SER A 353 -6.14 5.97 -1.65
C SER A 353 -5.18 6.65 -2.63
N ALA A 354 -5.25 6.29 -3.91
CA ALA A 354 -4.45 6.90 -4.96
C ALA A 354 -4.77 8.41 -5.09
N VAL A 355 -6.05 8.79 -5.12
CA VAL A 355 -6.47 10.20 -5.18
C VAL A 355 -6.01 10.97 -3.93
N GLU A 356 -6.15 10.39 -2.75
CA GLU A 356 -5.75 11.03 -1.49
C GLU A 356 -4.26 11.35 -1.46
N ILE A 357 -3.39 10.37 -1.77
CA ILE A 357 -1.94 10.57 -1.80
C ILE A 357 -1.57 11.66 -2.82
N VAL A 358 -2.13 11.62 -4.02
CA VAL A 358 -1.81 12.65 -5.03
C VAL A 358 -2.24 14.03 -4.55
N ASN A 359 -3.44 14.17 -3.99
CA ASN A 359 -3.93 15.47 -3.52
C ASN A 359 -3.08 16.04 -2.38
N LEU A 360 -2.55 15.19 -1.50
CA LEU A 360 -1.66 15.64 -0.41
C LEU A 360 -0.28 16.07 -0.93
N LEU A 361 0.21 15.44 -2.01
CA LEU A 361 1.61 15.58 -2.40
C LEU A 361 1.87 16.45 -3.63
N ILE A 362 0.93 16.55 -4.57
CA ILE A 362 1.17 17.06 -5.94
C ILE A 362 1.64 18.51 -5.99
N GLU A 363 1.15 19.38 -5.10
CA GLU A 363 1.44 20.81 -5.16
C GLU A 363 2.93 21.09 -4.96
N ASP A 364 3.52 20.46 -3.93
CA ASP A 364 4.92 20.62 -3.54
C ASP A 364 5.87 19.61 -4.20
N THR A 365 5.40 18.80 -5.17
CA THR A 365 6.26 17.87 -5.92
C THR A 365 7.29 18.64 -6.73
N SER A 366 8.57 18.32 -6.51
CA SER A 366 9.69 19.11 -7.01
C SER A 366 9.97 18.93 -8.49
N GLU A 367 9.69 17.74 -9.03
CA GLU A 367 10.02 17.35 -10.39
C GLU A 367 8.75 17.36 -11.26
N GLN A 368 8.81 18.09 -12.38
CA GLN A 368 7.64 18.35 -13.21
C GLN A 368 7.11 17.08 -13.87
N SER A 369 7.98 16.16 -14.30
CA SER A 369 7.54 14.92 -14.94
C SER A 369 6.81 13.99 -13.94
N VAL A 370 7.28 13.89 -12.70
CA VAL A 370 6.61 13.18 -11.60
C VAL A 370 5.29 13.87 -11.27
N LYS A 371 5.27 15.20 -11.16
CA LYS A 371 4.02 15.96 -10.92
C LYS A 371 2.98 15.69 -12.00
N THR A 372 3.37 15.73 -13.27
CA THR A 372 2.49 15.41 -14.39
C THR A 372 2.04 13.94 -14.35
N MET A 373 2.92 13.01 -13.96
CA MET A 373 2.51 11.61 -13.84
C MET A 373 1.52 11.36 -12.70
N MET A 374 1.73 11.98 -11.54
CA MET A 374 0.78 11.93 -10.43
C MET A 374 -0.59 12.47 -10.84
N LEU A 375 -0.62 13.53 -11.66
CA LEU A 375 -1.86 14.09 -12.20
C LEU A 375 -2.60 13.09 -13.10
N VAL A 376 -1.89 12.45 -14.03
CA VAL A 376 -2.45 11.40 -14.88
C VAL A 376 -3.01 10.25 -14.04
N ASN A 377 -2.24 9.78 -13.05
CA ASN A 377 -2.67 8.72 -12.16
C ASN A 377 -3.92 9.10 -11.33
N ARG A 378 -4.02 10.36 -10.89
CA ARG A 378 -5.22 10.89 -10.23
C ARG A 378 -6.43 10.88 -11.16
N TRP A 379 -6.29 11.30 -12.42
CA TRP A 379 -7.39 11.29 -13.38
C TRP A 379 -7.87 9.88 -13.70
N ILE A 380 -6.96 8.90 -13.79
CA ILE A 380 -7.33 7.47 -13.91
C ILE A 380 -8.19 7.06 -12.71
N ALA A 381 -7.72 7.30 -11.48
CA ALA A 381 -8.45 6.94 -10.27
C ALA A 381 -9.81 7.64 -10.18
N GLN A 382 -9.87 8.95 -10.43
CA GLN A 382 -11.12 9.71 -10.41
C GLN A 382 -12.13 9.21 -11.45
N SER A 383 -11.66 8.83 -12.64
CA SER A 383 -12.53 8.24 -13.65
C SER A 383 -13.15 6.94 -13.15
N ARG A 384 -12.36 6.08 -12.48
CA ARG A 384 -12.85 4.82 -11.89
C ARG A 384 -13.80 5.02 -10.70
N LEU A 385 -13.80 6.21 -10.11
CA LEU A 385 -14.73 6.64 -9.06
C LEU A 385 -15.97 7.37 -9.61
N GLY A 386 -16.28 7.24 -10.91
CA GLY A 386 -17.46 7.84 -11.53
C GLY A 386 -17.39 9.36 -11.74
N LYS A 387 -16.17 9.94 -11.77
CA LYS A 387 -15.94 11.37 -11.98
C LYS A 387 -15.47 11.71 -13.40
N GLU A 388 -15.80 10.88 -14.39
CA GLU A 388 -15.30 10.97 -15.77
C GLU A 388 -15.61 12.32 -16.42
N LYS A 389 -16.78 12.90 -16.14
CA LYS A 389 -17.15 14.22 -16.69
C LYS A 389 -16.23 15.33 -16.21
N ALA A 390 -15.85 15.31 -14.93
CA ALA A 390 -14.93 16.30 -14.36
C ALA A 390 -13.51 16.09 -14.92
N VAL A 391 -13.04 14.83 -14.95
CA VAL A 391 -11.74 14.46 -15.52
C VAL A 391 -11.63 14.90 -16.98
N ARG A 392 -12.63 14.58 -17.83
CA ARG A 392 -12.63 14.96 -19.25
C ARG A 392 -12.53 16.47 -19.46
N LYS A 393 -13.11 17.27 -18.57
CA LYS A 393 -13.00 18.74 -18.63
C LYS A 393 -11.55 19.16 -18.35
N GLU A 394 -10.97 18.69 -17.25
CA GLU A 394 -9.58 19.01 -16.88
C GLU A 394 -8.58 18.56 -17.95
N VAL A 395 -8.73 17.33 -18.46
CA VAL A 395 -7.84 16.73 -19.46
C VAL A 395 -7.94 17.44 -20.82
N ARG A 396 -9.10 17.98 -21.19
CA ARG A 396 -9.26 18.77 -22.42
C ARG A 396 -8.51 20.10 -22.36
N ASP A 397 -8.48 20.71 -21.19
CA ASP A 397 -7.79 21.99 -20.97
C ASP A 397 -6.28 21.80 -20.73
N TRP A 398 -5.82 20.55 -20.57
CA TRP A 398 -4.42 20.21 -20.35
C TRP A 398 -3.61 20.27 -21.66
N ASP A 399 -2.68 21.22 -21.77
CA ASP A 399 -1.77 21.33 -22.91
C ASP A 399 -0.64 20.29 -22.82
N THR A 400 -0.59 19.39 -23.80
CA THR A 400 0.45 18.35 -23.92
C THR A 400 1.46 18.63 -25.04
N SER A 401 1.34 19.74 -25.76
CA SER A 401 2.12 20.03 -26.97
C SER A 401 3.63 20.12 -26.74
N ALA A 402 4.05 20.57 -25.54
CA ALA A 402 5.44 20.69 -25.13
C ALA A 402 5.92 19.54 -24.23
N LEU A 403 5.11 18.50 -24.04
CA LEU A 403 5.40 17.36 -23.17
C LEU A 403 5.83 16.13 -23.96
N ASP A 404 6.45 15.16 -23.29
CA ASP A 404 6.77 13.86 -23.88
C ASP A 404 5.52 13.19 -24.47
N ALA A 405 5.68 12.45 -25.58
CA ALA A 405 4.59 11.81 -26.31
C ALA A 405 3.68 10.92 -25.44
N LYS A 406 4.23 10.32 -24.37
CA LYS A 406 3.47 9.54 -23.37
C LYS A 406 2.34 10.33 -22.72
N PHE A 407 2.49 11.64 -22.54
CA PHE A 407 1.47 12.50 -21.94
C PHE A 407 0.36 12.84 -22.93
N HIS A 408 0.70 13.04 -24.21
CA HIS A 408 -0.29 13.17 -25.27
C HIS A 408 -1.10 11.87 -25.43
N LEU A 409 -0.43 10.72 -25.36
CA LEU A 409 -1.09 9.42 -25.35
C LEU A 409 -2.05 9.26 -24.16
N ALA A 410 -1.64 9.68 -22.96
CA ALA A 410 -2.50 9.68 -21.78
C ALA A 410 -3.72 10.59 -21.96
N GLN A 411 -3.54 11.79 -22.52
CA GLN A 411 -4.63 12.71 -22.82
C GLN A 411 -5.66 12.09 -23.76
N LEU A 412 -5.23 11.55 -24.90
CA LEU A 412 -6.14 10.90 -25.87
C LEU A 412 -6.91 9.75 -25.23
N THR A 413 -6.22 8.93 -24.43
CA THR A 413 -6.82 7.79 -23.74
C THR A 413 -7.90 8.23 -22.75
N LEU A 414 -7.63 9.25 -21.93
CA LEU A 414 -8.57 9.78 -20.93
C LEU A 414 -9.75 10.54 -21.56
N LEU A 415 -9.57 11.13 -22.75
CA LEU A 415 -10.65 11.72 -23.54
C LEU A 415 -11.49 10.67 -24.28
N GLY A 416 -11.06 9.41 -24.30
CA GLY A 416 -11.73 8.34 -25.04
C GLY A 416 -11.61 8.48 -26.56
N GLU A 417 -10.56 9.15 -27.04
CA GLU A 417 -10.20 9.22 -28.46
C GLU A 417 -9.47 7.93 -28.86
N THR A 418 -10.19 6.81 -28.78
CA THR A 418 -9.60 5.45 -28.71
C THR A 418 -8.81 5.04 -29.95
N GLU A 419 -9.25 5.45 -31.14
CA GLU A 419 -8.54 5.16 -32.41
C GLU A 419 -7.19 5.87 -32.47
N GLN A 420 -7.17 7.19 -32.17
CA GLN A 420 -5.94 8.00 -32.17
C GLN A 420 -4.98 7.54 -31.06
N ALA A 421 -5.52 7.26 -29.87
CA ALA A 421 -4.74 6.74 -28.75
C ALA A 421 -4.09 5.39 -29.09
N HIS A 422 -4.82 4.46 -29.72
CA HIS A 422 -4.26 3.17 -30.12
C HIS A 422 -3.18 3.31 -31.19
N ALA A 423 -3.42 4.10 -32.24
CA ALA A 423 -2.43 4.35 -33.29
C ALA A 423 -1.12 4.95 -32.72
N LEU A 424 -1.25 5.93 -31.82
CA LEU A 424 -0.10 6.53 -31.15
C LEU A 424 0.61 5.52 -30.24
N ALA A 425 -0.12 4.71 -29.47
CA ALA A 425 0.46 3.67 -28.62
C ALA A 425 1.31 2.68 -29.44
N MET A 426 0.81 2.22 -30.59
CA MET A 426 1.55 1.31 -31.48
C MET A 426 2.81 1.99 -32.04
N ALA A 427 2.72 3.27 -32.41
CA ALA A 427 3.87 4.03 -32.89
C ALA A 427 4.94 4.28 -31.80
N GLU A 428 4.55 4.46 -30.54
CA GLU A 428 5.48 4.58 -29.41
C GLU A 428 6.12 3.23 -29.05
N ILE A 429 5.38 2.12 -29.18
CA ILE A 429 5.91 0.76 -29.03
C ILE A 429 6.96 0.47 -30.11
N GLY A 430 6.65 0.76 -31.39
CA GLY A 430 7.61 0.57 -32.48
C GLY A 430 8.88 1.42 -32.35
N ARG A 431 8.82 2.54 -31.62
CA ARG A 431 9.98 3.39 -31.30
C ARG A 431 10.71 3.00 -30.00
N GLY A 432 10.19 2.02 -29.25
CA GLY A 432 10.74 1.62 -27.95
C GLY A 432 10.49 2.61 -26.81
N ALA A 433 9.67 3.64 -27.02
CA ALA A 433 9.37 4.66 -26.01
C ALA A 433 8.24 4.23 -25.05
N LEU A 434 7.40 3.28 -25.47
CA LEU A 434 6.43 2.59 -24.64
C LEU A 434 6.72 1.09 -24.73
N THR A 435 6.92 0.41 -23.59
CA THR A 435 7.10 -1.05 -23.63
C THR A 435 5.76 -1.76 -23.83
N GLU A 436 5.80 -2.94 -24.44
CA GLU A 436 4.61 -3.78 -24.60
C GLU A 436 3.99 -4.12 -23.23
N GLN A 437 4.83 -4.38 -22.24
CA GLN A 437 4.39 -4.63 -20.87
C GLN A 437 3.62 -3.43 -20.30
N ASN A 438 4.11 -2.21 -20.48
CA ASN A 438 3.39 -1.01 -20.02
C ASN A 438 2.02 -0.87 -20.71
N TYR A 439 1.92 -1.19 -22.00
CA TYR A 439 0.63 -1.19 -22.70
C TYR A 439 -0.35 -2.24 -22.11
N ARG A 440 0.16 -3.41 -21.75
CA ARG A 440 -0.63 -4.52 -21.19
C ARG A 440 -1.08 -4.27 -19.75
N GLU A 441 -0.22 -3.69 -18.94
CA GLU A 441 -0.41 -3.64 -17.48
C GLU A 441 -0.97 -2.31 -16.99
N TRP A 442 -0.58 -1.18 -17.59
CA TRP A 442 -0.95 0.13 -17.04
C TRP A 442 -2.48 0.30 -17.05
N PRO A 443 -3.12 0.60 -15.90
CA PRO A 443 -4.56 0.88 -15.83
C PRO A 443 -5.09 1.94 -16.80
N LEU A 444 -4.23 2.87 -17.24
CA LEU A 444 -4.56 3.89 -18.25
C LEU A 444 -5.15 3.27 -19.52
N PHE A 445 -4.55 2.20 -20.02
CA PHE A 445 -4.90 1.60 -21.31
C PHE A 445 -6.00 0.55 -21.22
N ALA A 446 -6.59 0.31 -20.05
CA ALA A 446 -7.66 -0.67 -19.90
C ALA A 446 -8.82 -0.47 -20.90
N PRO A 447 -9.33 0.75 -21.15
CA PRO A 447 -10.36 0.97 -22.16
C PRO A 447 -9.89 0.66 -23.59
N LEU A 448 -8.61 0.89 -23.90
CA LEU A 448 -8.05 0.54 -25.22
C LEU A 448 -7.95 -0.96 -25.38
N ARG A 449 -7.56 -1.70 -24.34
CA ARG A 449 -7.44 -3.17 -24.37
C ARG A 449 -8.80 -3.87 -24.53
N GLU A 450 -9.88 -3.24 -24.09
CA GLU A 450 -11.24 -3.75 -24.32
C GLU A 450 -11.63 -3.70 -25.82
N ILE A 451 -11.15 -2.70 -26.56
CA ILE A 451 -11.49 -2.49 -27.98
C ILE A 451 -10.44 -3.15 -28.90
N TYR A 452 -9.17 -3.02 -28.54
CA TYR A 452 -7.99 -3.51 -29.26
C TYR A 452 -7.24 -4.49 -28.34
N PRO A 453 -7.75 -5.72 -28.18
CA PRO A 453 -7.08 -6.71 -27.35
C PRO A 453 -5.68 -6.99 -27.94
N PRO A 454 -4.65 -7.05 -27.09
CA PRO A 454 -3.27 -7.24 -27.56
C PRO A 454 -3.13 -8.64 -28.19
N THR A 455 -3.16 -8.72 -29.52
CA THR A 455 -2.97 -9.97 -30.28
C THR A 455 -1.48 -10.23 -30.49
N VAL A 456 -1.07 -11.49 -30.30
CA VAL A 456 0.31 -11.96 -30.45
C VAL A 456 0.88 -11.70 -31.86
N GLU A 457 0.02 -11.63 -32.88
CA GLU A 457 0.43 -11.51 -34.29
C GLU A 457 0.57 -10.07 -34.81
N GLN A 458 -0.05 -9.06 -34.17
CA GLN A 458 0.03 -7.66 -34.65
C GLN A 458 1.35 -6.96 -34.27
N ILE A 459 2.16 -7.60 -33.41
CA ILE A 459 3.40 -7.02 -32.85
C ILE A 459 4.65 -7.62 -33.52
N ALA A 460 4.52 -8.76 -34.21
CA ALA A 460 5.65 -9.47 -34.82
C ALA A 460 6.15 -8.86 -36.15
N SER A 461 5.49 -7.82 -36.68
CA SER A 461 5.89 -7.14 -37.93
C SER A 461 6.87 -5.97 -37.74
N VAL A 462 7.36 -5.74 -36.53
CA VAL A 462 8.43 -4.77 -36.25
C VAL A 462 9.66 -5.55 -35.80
N GLU A 463 10.71 -5.57 -36.64
CA GLU A 463 11.99 -6.21 -36.33
C GLU A 463 12.55 -5.67 -34.99
N LEU A 464 12.56 -6.55 -33.99
CA LEU A 464 13.06 -6.26 -32.65
C LEU A 464 14.60 -6.27 -32.66
N VAL A 465 15.21 -5.11 -32.39
CA VAL A 465 16.59 -5.04 -31.90
C VAL A 465 16.56 -5.41 -30.41
N PRO A 466 17.40 -6.34 -29.93
CA PRO A 466 17.30 -6.82 -28.55
C PRO A 466 17.73 -5.72 -27.57
N VAL A 467 16.77 -5.21 -26.80
CA VAL A 467 17.03 -4.38 -25.62
C VAL A 467 17.05 -5.32 -24.40
N GLN A 468 18.03 -5.11 -23.52
CA GLN A 468 18.21 -5.91 -22.31
C GLN A 468 17.00 -5.75 -21.37
N ARG A 469 16.58 -6.88 -20.79
CA ARG A 469 15.44 -7.00 -19.87
C ARG A 469 15.64 -6.14 -18.62
N GLU A 470 14.64 -5.34 -18.27
CA GLU A 470 14.45 -4.82 -16.91
C GLU A 470 13.22 -5.47 -16.24
N GLU A 471 13.27 -5.45 -14.92
CA GLU A 471 12.80 -6.44 -13.94
C GLU A 471 11.31 -6.36 -13.49
N SER A 472 10.87 -7.37 -12.73
CA SER A 472 9.47 -7.66 -12.33
C SER A 472 9.02 -6.86 -11.09
N THR A 473 7.70 -6.80 -10.82
CA THR A 473 7.10 -6.15 -9.63
C THR A 473 7.55 -6.71 -8.28
N ALA A 474 8.15 -7.91 -8.22
CA ALA A 474 8.83 -8.42 -7.04
C ALA A 474 10.24 -7.78 -6.82
N ASP A 475 10.81 -7.19 -7.86
CA ASP A 475 12.13 -6.51 -7.85
C ASP A 475 12.04 -5.03 -7.45
N LEU A 476 10.86 -4.40 -7.52
CA LEU A 476 10.60 -3.05 -6.96
C LEU A 476 10.81 -2.97 -5.44
N LEU A 477 11.01 -4.12 -4.80
CA LEU A 477 11.29 -4.29 -3.38
C LEU A 477 12.73 -4.77 -3.11
N LYS A 478 13.64 -4.82 -4.07
CA LYS A 478 15.05 -5.16 -3.80
C LYS A 478 15.88 -3.89 -3.58
N ASP A 479 16.90 -3.99 -2.72
CA ASP A 479 17.89 -2.92 -2.58
C ASP A 479 18.76 -2.88 -3.84
N PRO A 480 19.04 -1.71 -4.44
CA PRO A 480 19.99 -1.62 -5.55
C PRO A 480 21.42 -1.91 -5.06
N PRO A 481 22.33 -2.33 -5.96
CA PRO A 481 23.72 -2.63 -5.61
C PRO A 481 24.38 -1.41 -4.95
N ALA A 482 25.14 -1.67 -3.88
CA ALA A 482 25.96 -0.67 -3.21
C ALA A 482 26.88 0.02 -4.24
N ALA A 483 27.02 1.34 -4.13
CA ALA A 483 27.99 2.07 -4.93
C ALA A 483 29.39 1.50 -4.65
N ASP A 484 30.07 1.14 -5.73
CA ASP A 484 31.43 0.61 -5.79
C ASP A 484 32.36 1.32 -4.81
N GLU A 485 32.77 0.61 -3.75
CA GLU A 485 33.83 1.05 -2.86
C GLU A 485 35.12 0.99 -3.67
N GLY A 486 35.53 2.14 -4.21
CA GLY A 486 36.82 2.32 -4.87
C GLY A 486 37.95 1.91 -3.93
N THR A 487 38.39 0.66 -4.07
CA THR A 487 39.58 0.11 -3.44
C THR A 487 40.77 0.84 -4.04
N THR A 488 41.27 1.83 -3.31
CA THR A 488 42.56 2.45 -3.62
C THR A 488 43.63 1.50 -3.08
N GLU A 489 44.10 0.58 -3.92
CA GLU A 489 45.31 -0.20 -3.63
C GLU A 489 46.50 0.78 -3.54
N CYS A 490 46.97 1.03 -2.32
CA CYS A 490 48.28 1.60 -2.06
C CYS A 490 49.34 0.55 -2.42
N HIS A 491 50.01 0.72 -3.56
CA HIS A 491 51.30 0.11 -3.80
C HIS A 491 52.36 0.80 -2.94
N LEU A 492 52.83 0.10 -1.91
CA LEU A 492 54.16 0.28 -1.36
C LEU A 492 55.03 -0.81 -1.98
N ASP A 493 56.09 -0.42 -2.67
CA ASP A 493 57.38 -1.13 -2.70
C ASP A 493 58.45 -0.15 -3.24
N ASP A 494 59.48 0.02 -2.39
CA ASP A 494 60.84 0.58 -2.58
C ASP A 494 61.07 2.03 -3.07
#